data_AF-I0JYW1-F1
#
_entry.id   AF-I0JYW1-F1
#
_cell.length_a   1.000
_cell.length_b   1.000
_cell.length_c   1.000
_cell.angle_alpha   90.00
_cell.angle_beta   90.00
_cell.angle_gamma   90.00
#
_symmetry.space_group_name_H-M   'P 1'
#
loop_
_entity.id
_entity.type
_entity.pdbx_description
1 polymer ?
#
loop_
_entity_poly.entity_id
_entity_poly.type
_entity_poly.pdbx_seq_one_letter_code
_entity_poly.pdbx_strand_id
1 'polypeptide(L)'
;MIERISTGLILYGLTLLILGFVGYLSNPQKAKTSLFSGGGMGVLSIVLGYFSKLPFVLPVSFILIILFSLMLLWRAVITWKLVRAGNKNKLFAASLLSIMLFLSLLTLGYLYIAQK
;
A
#
# COMPACT_ATOMS: atom_id res chain seq x y z
N MET A 1 7.21 21.46 -5.66
CA MET A 1 6.70 20.80 -4.44
C MET A 1 5.44 19.98 -4.74
N ILE A 2 4.32 20.62 -5.12
CA ILE A 2 3.04 19.95 -5.40
C ILE A 2 3.15 18.87 -6.49
N GLU A 3 3.86 19.14 -7.59
CA GLU A 3 4.04 18.15 -8.66
C GLU A 3 4.76 16.88 -8.19
N ARG A 4 5.80 17.02 -7.36
CA ARG A 4 6.54 15.87 -6.80
C ARG A 4 5.64 15.00 -5.91
N ILE A 5 4.80 15.63 -5.08
CA ILE A 5 3.82 14.95 -4.22
C ILE A 5 2.76 14.25 -5.07
N SER A 6 2.23 14.94 -6.09
CA SER A 6 1.25 14.40 -7.03
C SER A 6 1.78 13.14 -7.72
N THR A 7 2.95 13.24 -8.36
CA THR A 7 3.57 12.12 -9.07
C THR A 7 3.86 10.96 -8.13
N GLY A 8 4.36 11.23 -6.91
CA GLY A 8 4.64 10.19 -5.92
C GLY A 8 3.40 9.41 -5.50
N LEU A 9 2.31 10.12 -5.18
CA LEU A 9 1.04 9.51 -4.76
C LEU A 9 0.38 8.69 -5.88
N ILE A 10 0.42 9.20 -7.12
CA ILE A 10 -0.13 8.50 -8.29
C ILE A 10 0.68 7.23 -8.57
N LEU A 11 2.01 7.32 -8.60
CA LEU A 11 2.89 6.18 -8.88
C LEU A 11 2.76 5.09 -7.80
N TYR A 12 2.70 5.50 -6.54
CA TYR A 12 2.44 4.60 -5.42
C TYR A 12 1.08 3.93 -5.56
N GLY A 13 0.03 4.69 -5.88
CA GLY A 13 -1.32 4.16 -6.05
C GLY A 13 -1.44 3.16 -7.20
N LEU A 14 -0.80 3.44 -8.33
CA LEU A 14 -0.70 2.50 -9.45
C LEU A 14 0.03 1.22 -9.07
N THR A 15 1.14 1.34 -8.33
CA THR A 15 1.91 0.18 -7.86
C THR A 15 1.07 -0.70 -6.93
N LEU A 16 0.32 -0.10 -6.00
CA LEU A 16 -0.59 -0.83 -5.11
C LEU A 16 -1.73 -1.51 -5.86
N LEU A 17 -2.28 -0.88 -6.90
CA LEU A 17 -3.29 -1.50 -7.76
C LEU A 17 -2.74 -2.74 -8.46
N ILE A 18 -1.55 -2.64 -9.05
CA ILE A 18 -0.87 -3.77 -9.71
C ILE A 18 -0.63 -4.90 -8.71
N LEU A 19 -0.08 -4.60 -7.53
CA LEU A 19 0.17 -5.60 -6.48
C LEU A 19 -1.12 -6.21 -5.93
N GLY A 20 -2.19 -5.41 -5.78
CA GLY A 20 -3.51 -5.89 -5.39
C GLY A 20 -4.10 -6.86 -6.41
N PHE A 21 -3.94 -6.54 -7.70
CA PHE A 21 -4.37 -7.39 -8.82
C PHE A 21 -3.56 -8.68 -8.92
N VAL A 22 -2.23 -8.60 -8.78
CA VAL A 22 -1.34 -9.78 -8.70
C VAL A 22 -1.73 -10.68 -7.51
N GLY A 23 -2.03 -10.08 -6.36
CA GLY A 23 -2.54 -10.79 -5.19
C GLY A 23 -3.86 -11.51 -5.44
N TYR A 24 -4.76 -10.89 -6.22
CA TYR A 24 -6.03 -11.48 -6.63
C TYR A 24 -5.83 -12.70 -7.54
N LEU A 25 -5.00 -12.57 -8.58
CA LEU A 25 -4.73 -13.64 -9.55
C LEU A 25 -4.10 -14.88 -8.90
N SER A 26 -3.24 -14.72 -7.91
CA SER A 26 -2.63 -15.86 -7.23
C SER A 26 -3.60 -16.68 -6.38
N ASN A 27 -4.71 -16.12 -5.89
CA ASN A 27 -5.69 -16.90 -5.13
C ASN A 27 -7.09 -16.26 -5.07
N PRO A 28 -7.93 -16.39 -6.12
CA PRO A 28 -9.18 -15.64 -6.25
C PRO A 28 -10.21 -15.92 -5.13
N GLN A 29 -10.18 -17.11 -4.50
CA GLN A 29 -11.09 -17.45 -3.40
C GLN A 29 -10.72 -16.80 -2.06
N LYS A 30 -9.43 -16.51 -1.80
CA LYS A 30 -8.95 -15.92 -0.54
C LYS A 30 -8.51 -14.46 -0.66
N ALA A 31 -8.33 -13.95 -1.88
CA ALA A 31 -7.70 -12.66 -2.14
C ALA A 31 -8.65 -11.47 -2.35
N LYS A 32 -9.97 -11.63 -2.14
CA LYS A 32 -10.91 -10.49 -2.13
C LYS A 32 -10.45 -9.37 -1.18
N THR A 33 -9.88 -9.74 -0.04
CA THR A 33 -9.33 -8.78 0.93
C THR A 33 -8.05 -8.08 0.45
N SER A 34 -7.23 -8.75 -0.38
CA SER A 34 -6.01 -8.15 -0.95
C SER A 34 -6.36 -7.14 -2.05
N LEU A 35 -7.37 -7.45 -2.87
CA LEU A 35 -7.88 -6.53 -3.87
C LEU A 35 -8.53 -5.29 -3.22
N PHE A 36 -9.32 -5.49 -2.17
CA PHE A 36 -9.93 -4.36 -1.44
C PHE A 36 -8.91 -3.48 -0.73
N SER A 37 -7.92 -4.07 -0.06
CA SER A 37 -6.89 -3.29 0.66
C SER A 37 -5.91 -2.61 -0.29
N GLY A 38 -5.29 -3.36 -1.22
CA GLY A 38 -4.33 -2.81 -2.18
C GLY A 38 -4.98 -1.93 -3.25
N GLY A 39 -6.07 -2.40 -3.86
CA GLY A 39 -6.78 -1.64 -4.88
C GLY A 39 -7.50 -0.42 -4.32
N GLY A 40 -8.16 -0.55 -3.16
CA GLY A 40 -8.83 0.57 -2.50
C GLY A 40 -7.85 1.68 -2.09
N MET A 41 -6.76 1.30 -1.41
CA MET A 41 -5.72 2.27 -1.06
C MET A 41 -5.02 2.84 -2.30
N GLY A 42 -4.84 2.04 -3.36
CA GLY A 42 -4.26 2.47 -4.61
C GLY A 42 -5.09 3.55 -5.31
N VAL A 43 -6.41 3.33 -5.43
CA VAL A 43 -7.34 4.33 -5.98
C VAL A 43 -7.37 5.59 -5.12
N LEU A 44 -7.46 5.45 -3.79
CA LEU A 44 -7.43 6.60 -2.89
C LEU A 44 -6.13 7.42 -3.05
N SER A 45 -4.99 6.76 -3.20
CA SER A 45 -3.71 7.43 -3.41
C SER A 45 -3.65 8.19 -4.73
N ILE A 46 -4.21 7.63 -5.82
CA ILE A 46 -4.31 8.33 -7.11
C ILE A 46 -5.21 9.56 -6.99
N VAL A 47 -6.37 9.43 -6.33
CA VAL A 47 -7.30 10.55 -6.11
C VAL A 47 -6.61 11.65 -5.31
N LEU A 48 -5.93 11.31 -4.22
CA LEU A 48 -5.15 12.28 -3.44
C LEU A 48 -4.06 12.94 -4.28
N GLY A 49 -3.34 12.18 -5.11
CA GLY A 49 -2.34 12.73 -6.03
C GLY A 49 -2.93 13.75 -7.02
N TYR A 50 -4.12 13.47 -7.57
CA TYR A 50 -4.83 14.40 -8.45
C TYR A 50 -5.24 15.69 -7.72
N PHE A 51 -5.71 15.58 -6.48
CA PHE A 51 -6.12 16.72 -5.65
C PHE A 51 -4.97 17.36 -4.84
N SER A 52 -3.71 17.01 -5.10
CA SER A 52 -2.52 17.47 -4.34
C SER A 52 -2.33 18.98 -4.19
N LYS A 53 -3.05 19.79 -4.98
CA LYS A 53 -3.10 21.25 -4.84
C LYS A 53 -3.85 21.72 -3.59
N LEU A 54 -4.71 20.87 -3.00
CA LEU A 54 -5.47 21.24 -1.80
C LEU A 54 -4.59 21.10 -0.54
N PRO A 55 -4.62 22.07 0.39
CA PRO A 55 -3.68 22.13 1.52
C PRO A 55 -3.81 20.96 2.50
N PHE A 56 -4.97 20.29 2.56
CA PHE A 56 -5.21 19.17 3.45
C PHE A 56 -4.80 17.82 2.87
N VAL A 57 -4.47 17.72 1.58
CA VAL A 57 -4.14 16.42 0.95
C VAL A 57 -2.90 15.80 1.56
N LEU A 58 -1.86 16.60 1.79
CA LEU A 58 -0.60 16.10 2.33
C LEU A 58 -0.77 15.49 3.73
N PRO A 59 -1.35 16.19 4.74
CA PRO A 59 -1.57 15.59 6.05
C PRO A 59 -2.53 14.38 6.00
N VAL A 60 -3.58 14.43 5.18
CA VAL A 60 -4.49 13.27 4.99
C VAL A 60 -3.76 12.07 4.40
N SER A 61 -2.90 12.29 3.40
CA SER A 61 -2.11 11.23 2.76
C SER A 61 -1.15 10.59 3.76
N PHE A 62 -0.48 11.39 4.59
CA PHE A 62 0.38 10.89 5.68
C PHE A 62 -0.40 9.98 6.63
N ILE A 63 -1.53 10.46 7.15
CA ILE A 63 -2.36 9.70 8.10
C ILE A 63 -2.81 8.38 7.48
N LEU A 64 -3.34 8.42 6.25
CA LEU A 64 -3.84 7.23 5.57
C LEU A 64 -2.74 6.22 5.27
N ILE A 65 -1.57 6.66 4.78
CA ILE A 65 -0.46 5.75 4.48
C ILE A 65 0.12 5.15 5.78
N ILE A 66 0.18 5.91 6.89
CA ILE A 66 0.60 5.37 8.20
C ILE A 66 -0.39 4.30 8.68
N LEU A 67 -1.69 4.59 8.69
CA LEU A 67 -2.71 3.62 9.11
C LEU A 67 -2.69 2.37 8.24
N PHE A 68 -2.56 2.54 6.93
CA PHE A 68 -2.43 1.44 5.99
C PHE A 68 -1.17 0.60 6.24
N SER A 69 -0.04 1.25 6.54
CA SER A 69 1.22 0.58 6.88
C SER A 69 1.09 -0.24 8.16
N LEU A 70 0.44 0.28 9.21
CA LEU A 70 0.19 -0.46 10.45
C LEU A 70 -0.70 -1.67 10.21
N MET A 71 -1.76 -1.51 9.41
CA MET A 71 -2.64 -2.62 9.00
C MET A 71 -1.85 -3.69 8.22
N LEU A 72 -1.01 -3.29 7.27
CA LEU A 72 -0.17 -4.21 6.49
C LEU A 72 0.85 -4.93 7.38
N LEU A 73 1.50 -4.22 8.30
CA LEU A 73 2.45 -4.79 9.25
C LEU A 73 1.79 -5.87 10.11
N TRP A 74 0.64 -5.56 10.71
CA TRP A 74 -0.12 -6.55 11.47
C TRP A 74 -0.45 -7.80 10.65
N ARG A 75 -0.97 -7.61 9.43
CA ARG A 75 -1.31 -8.72 8.53
C ARG A 75 -0.07 -9.51 8.10
N ALA A 76 1.05 -8.85 7.83
CA ALA A 76 2.31 -9.49 7.47
C ALA A 76 2.80 -10.37 8.62
N VAL A 77 2.81 -9.87 9.85
CA VAL A 77 3.23 -10.63 11.05
C VAL A 77 2.38 -11.89 11.23
N ILE A 78 1.05 -11.78 11.16
CA ILE A 78 0.16 -12.94 11.25
C ILE A 78 0.44 -13.95 10.12
N THR A 79 0.59 -13.47 8.89
CA THR A 79 0.78 -14.35 7.73
C THR A 79 2.13 -15.06 7.79
N TRP A 80 3.19 -14.38 8.23
CA TRP A 80 4.51 -14.99 8.45
C TRP A 80 4.51 -16.01 9.59
N LYS A 81 3.73 -15.80 10.66
CA LYS A 81 3.52 -16.82 11.71
C LYS A 81 2.91 -18.11 11.13
N LEU A 82 1.93 -17.99 10.23
CA LEU A 82 1.31 -19.15 9.56
C LEU A 82 2.28 -19.88 8.63
N VAL A 83 3.14 -19.15 7.94
CA VAL A 83 4.21 -19.72 7.12
C VAL A 83 5.18 -20.54 7.98
N ARG A 84 5.61 -19.99 9.13
CA ARG A 84 6.49 -20.69 10.09
C ARG A 84 5.82 -21.93 10.68
N ALA A 85 4.50 -21.91 10.85
CA ALA A 85 3.71 -23.07 11.28
C ALA A 85 3.53 -24.16 10.19
N GLY A 86 4.21 -24.04 9.04
CA GLY A 86 4.23 -25.05 7.98
C GLY A 86 3.30 -24.78 6.80
N ASN A 87 2.49 -23.70 6.83
CA ASN A 87 1.57 -23.38 5.75
C ASN A 87 2.26 -22.65 4.59
N LYS A 88 3.00 -23.39 3.77
CA LYS A 88 3.77 -22.87 2.61
C LYS A 88 2.90 -22.13 1.59
N ASN A 89 1.60 -22.44 1.49
CA ASN A 89 0.65 -21.77 0.60
C ASN A 89 0.45 -20.28 0.94
N LYS A 90 0.91 -19.83 2.12
CA LYS A 90 0.83 -18.43 2.56
C LYS A 90 2.10 -17.62 2.26
N LEU A 91 3.17 -18.25 1.75
CA LEU A 91 4.44 -17.58 1.44
C LEU A 91 4.27 -16.41 0.48
N PHE A 92 3.52 -16.63 -0.59
CA PHE A 92 3.25 -15.60 -1.58
C PHE A 92 2.53 -14.39 -0.97
N ALA A 93 1.46 -14.64 -0.21
CA ALA A 93 0.70 -13.58 0.46
C ALA A 93 1.54 -12.83 1.50
N ALA A 94 2.39 -13.53 2.26
CA ALA A 94 3.28 -12.92 3.24
C ALA A 94 4.30 -11.99 2.55
N SER A 95 4.90 -12.46 1.46
CA SER A 95 5.88 -11.70 0.68
C SER A 95 5.25 -10.47 0.03
N LEU A 96 4.05 -10.63 -0.55
CA LEU A 96 3.31 -9.53 -1.16
C LEU A 96 2.96 -8.44 -0.14
N LEU A 97 2.47 -8.82 1.05
CA LEU A 97 2.19 -7.87 2.13
C LEU A 97 3.47 -7.13 2.59
N SER A 98 4.60 -7.83 2.68
CA SER A 98 5.89 -7.21 3.02
C SER A 98 6.35 -6.21 1.95
N ILE A 99 6.19 -6.53 0.66
CA ILE A 99 6.51 -5.60 -0.44
C ILE A 99 5.61 -4.36 -0.37
N MET A 100 4.30 -4.55 -0.19
CA MET A 100 3.35 -3.43 -0.07
C MET A 100 3.71 -2.56 1.13
N LEU A 101 4.04 -3.14 2.29
CA LEU A 101 4.46 -2.40 3.47
C LEU A 101 5.73 -1.58 3.21
N PHE A 102 6.72 -2.19 2.58
CA PHE A 102 7.98 -1.51 2.25
C PHE A 102 7.74 -0.31 1.33
N LEU A 103 6.91 -0.46 0.30
CA LEU A 103 6.52 0.63 -0.60
C LEU A 103 5.78 1.75 0.13
N SER A 104 4.89 1.41 1.08
CA SER A 104 4.20 2.41 1.90
C SER A 104 5.18 3.25 2.72
N LEU A 105 6.17 2.61 3.35
CA LEU A 105 7.22 3.29 4.12
C LEU A 105 8.12 4.15 3.24
N LEU A 106 8.51 3.66 2.07
CA LEU A 106 9.26 4.45 1.09
C LEU A 106 8.47 5.69 0.64
N THR A 107 7.17 5.54 0.44
CA THR A 107 6.30 6.67 0.03
C THR A 107 6.22 7.71 1.15
N LEU A 108 6.13 7.30 2.41
CA LEU A 108 6.20 8.24 3.56
C LEU A 108 7.52 9.01 3.59
N GLY A 109 8.65 8.31 3.41
CA GLY A 109 9.96 8.95 3.33
C GLY A 109 10.07 9.93 2.16
N TYR A 110 9.58 9.54 0.99
CA TYR A 110 9.53 10.38 -0.19
C TYR A 110 8.67 11.63 0.01
N LEU A 111 7.47 11.49 0.58
CA LEU A 111 6.58 12.62 0.87
C LEU A 111 7.20 13.58 1.89
N TYR A 112 7.89 13.06 2.90
CA TYR A 112 8.59 13.87 3.90
C TYR A 112 9.71 14.71 3.27
N ILE A 113 10.48 14.12 2.35
CA ILE A 113 11.52 14.84 1.62
C ILE A 113 10.91 15.85 0.64
N ALA A 114 9.83 15.48 -0.06
CA ALA A 114 9.19 16.33 -1.06
C ALA A 114 8.44 17.54 -0.48
N GLN A 115 8.13 17.52 0.83
CA GLN A 115 7.56 18.64 1.57
C GLN A 115 8.59 19.71 1.96
N LYS A 116 9.87 19.35 2.07
CA LYS A 116 10.96 20.29 2.31
C LYS A 116 11.34 21.02 1.02
#